data_AF-A0A9W3WYC3-F1
#
_entry.id   AF-A0A9W3WYC3-F1
#
_cell.length_a   1.000
_cell.length_b   1.000
_cell.length_c   1.000
_cell.angle_alpha   90.00
_cell.angle_beta   90.00
_cell.angle_gamma   90.00
#
_symmetry.space_group_name_H-M   'P 1'
#
loop_
_entity.id
_entity.type
_entity.pdbx_description
1 polymer ?
#
loop_
_entity_poly.entity_id
_entity_poly.type
_entity_poly.pdbx_seq_one_letter_code
_entity_poly.pdbx_strand_id
1 'polypeptide(L)' 'MKREWLIKLREDKGLKQFEIAKTLDISSNYYCEIENGKKNPRWNIAMRIAGFFGVSVDNFFYNHTLVSRVHKERGK' A
#
# COMPACT_ATOMS: atom_id res chain seq x y z
N MET A 1 5.56 0.39 10.61
CA MET A 1 4.46 -0.55 10.97
C MET A 1 4.18 -1.40 9.75
N LYS A 2 4.02 -2.72 9.92
CA LYS A 2 3.78 -3.67 8.84
C LYS A 2 2.39 -3.44 8.23
N ARG A 3 2.28 -3.53 6.90
CA ARG A 3 1.03 -3.37 6.14
C ARG A 3 0.30 -4.71 6.09
N GLU A 4 -0.28 -5.11 7.23
CA GLU A 4 -1.01 -6.39 7.37
C GLU A 4 -2.14 -6.54 6.34
N TRP A 5 -2.77 -5.42 5.95
CA TRP A 5 -3.81 -5.42 4.91
C TRP A 5 -3.28 -5.89 3.54
N LEU A 6 -2.05 -5.48 3.18
CA LEU A 6 -1.45 -5.81 1.88
C LEU A 6 -1.02 -7.28 1.84
N ILE A 7 -0.53 -7.78 2.97
CA ILE A 7 -0.10 -9.17 3.14
C ILE A 7 -1.29 -10.11 3.00
N LYS A 8 -2.40 -9.80 3.69
CA LYS A 8 -3.64 -10.59 3.60
C LYS A 8 -4.15 -10.68 2.17
N LEU A 9 -4.22 -9.55 1.45
CA LEU A 9 -4.66 -9.54 0.05
C LEU A 9 -3.79 -10.43 -0.85
N ARG A 10 -2.47 -10.44 -0.62
CA ARG A 10 -1.55 -11.34 -1.35
C ARG A 10 -1.82 -12.81 -1.01
N GLU A 11 -1.98 -13.12 0.27
CA GLU A 11 -2.20 -14.49 0.76
C GLU A 11 -3.56 -15.05 0.36
N ASP A 12 -4.60 -14.23 0.34
CA ASP A 12 -5.95 -14.59 -0.13
C ASP A 12 -5.95 -14.97 -1.62
N LYS A 13 -5.02 -14.40 -2.40
CA LYS A 13 -4.78 -14.79 -3.81
C LYS A 13 -3.83 -15.99 -3.96
N GLY A 14 -3.30 -16.53 -2.86
CA GLY A 14 -2.35 -17.65 -2.87
C GLY A 14 -0.98 -17.29 -3.46
N LEU A 15 -0.63 -16.01 -3.52
CA LEU A 15 0.58 -15.53 -4.21
C LEU A 15 1.77 -15.42 -3.26
N LYS A 16 2.96 -15.77 -3.73
CA LYS A 16 4.23 -15.46 -3.07
C LYS A 16 4.69 -14.05 -3.42
N GLN A 17 5.52 -13.46 -2.56
CA GLN A 17 6.04 -12.09 -2.77
C GLN A 17 6.77 -11.93 -4.11
N PHE A 18 7.51 -12.93 -4.56
CA PHE A 18 8.24 -12.86 -5.83
C PHE A 18 7.30 -12.87 -7.05
N GLU A 19 6.15 -13.55 -6.95
CA GLU A 19 5.20 -13.68 -8.05
C GLU A 19 4.55 -12.33 -8.34
N ILE A 20 4.06 -11.67 -7.29
CA ILE A 20 3.49 -10.34 -7.43
C ILE A 20 4.55 -9.30 -7.79
N ALA A 21 5.76 -9.40 -7.25
CA ALA A 21 6.86 -8.52 -7.63
C ALA A 21 7.19 -8.63 -9.12
N LYS A 22 7.17 -9.84 -9.67
CA LYS A 22 7.33 -10.09 -11.12
C LYS A 22 6.19 -9.48 -11.93
N THR A 23 4.93 -9.66 -11.51
CA THR A 23 3.77 -9.04 -12.19
C THR A 23 3.84 -7.51 -12.14
N LEU A 24 4.36 -6.96 -11.05
CA LEU A 24 4.53 -5.53 -10.83
C LEU A 24 5.89 -5.02 -11.32
N ASP A 25 6.68 -5.80 -12.05
CA ASP A 25 7.99 -5.41 -12.59
C ASP A 25 8.86 -4.66 -11.56
N ILE A 26 8.98 -5.24 -10.36
CA ILE A 26 9.80 -4.74 -9.25
C ILE A 26 10.58 -5.90 -8.63
N SER A 27 11.60 -5.58 -7.84
CA SER A 27 12.31 -6.61 -7.10
C SER A 27 11.45 -7.18 -5.96
N SER A 28 11.57 -8.48 -5.71
CA SER A 28 10.88 -9.15 -4.59
C SER A 28 11.25 -8.52 -3.25
N ASN A 29 12.50 -8.06 -3.08
CA ASN A 29 12.93 -7.37 -1.88
C ASN A 29 12.20 -6.03 -1.71
N TYR A 30 12.02 -5.27 -2.79
CA TYR A 30 11.27 -4.02 -2.72
C TYR A 30 9.81 -4.24 -2.32
N TYR A 31 9.15 -5.24 -2.90
CA TYR A 31 7.79 -5.61 -2.50
C TYR A 31 7.71 -6.03 -1.02
N CYS A 32 8.68 -6.83 -0.54
CA CYS A 32 8.79 -7.21 0.88
C CYS A 32 9.00 -5.99 1.80
N GLU A 33 9.81 -5.00 1.40
CA GLU A 33 9.99 -3.75 2.16
C GLU A 33 8.70 -2.91 2.21
N ILE A 34 7.88 -2.95 1.17
CA ILE A 34 6.56 -2.32 1.13
C ILE A 34 5.62 -3.03 2.12
N GLU A 35 5.52 -4.35 2.08
CA GLU A 35 4.69 -5.11 3.03
C GLU A 35 5.11 -4.86 4.48
N ASN A 36 6.42 -4.79 4.75
CA ASN A 36 6.94 -4.52 6.09
C ASN A 36 6.80 -3.05 6.53
N GLY A 37 6.34 -2.16 5.67
CA GLY A 37 6.23 -0.73 5.98
C GLY A 37 7.58 -0.02 6.05
N LYS A 38 8.67 -0.65 5.60
CA LYS A 38 10.02 -0.07 5.57
C LYS A 38 10.19 0.92 4.43
N LYS A 39 9.51 0.68 3.30
CA LYS A 39 9.44 1.61 2.18
C LYS A 39 8.01 1.99 1.85
N ASN A 40 7.84 3.24 1.43
CA ASN A 40 6.62 3.68 0.78
C ASN A 40 6.80 3.53 -0.73
N PRO A 41 5.89 2.85 -1.45
CA PRO A 41 5.96 2.81 -2.90
C PRO A 41 5.81 4.21 -3.48
N ARG A 42 6.50 4.47 -4.61
CA ARG A 42 6.23 5.66 -5.42
C ARG A 42 4.81 5.58 -5.98
N TRP A 43 4.24 6.73 -6.34
CA TRP A 43 2.87 6.83 -6.85
C TRP A 43 2.53 5.80 -7.93
N ASN A 44 3.40 5.62 -8.92
CA ASN A 44 3.21 4.65 -10.00
C ASN A 44 3.11 3.19 -9.48
N ILE A 45 3.98 2.78 -8.55
CA ILE A 45 3.95 1.44 -7.97
C ILE A 45 2.73 1.27 -7.07
N ALA A 46 2.37 2.30 -6.28
CA ALA A 46 1.19 2.28 -5.44
C ALA A 46 -0.09 2.08 -6.28
N MET A 47 -0.23 2.80 -7.39
CA MET A 47 -1.35 2.62 -8.34
C MET A 47 -1.39 1.21 -8.94
N ARG A 48 -0.24 0.65 -9.32
CA ARG A 48 -0.18 -0.71 -9.89
C ARG A 48 -0.59 -1.77 -8.85
N ILE A 49 -0.11 -1.64 -7.61
CA ILE A 49 -0.51 -2.54 -6.52
C ILE A 49 -2.00 -2.39 -6.23
N ALA A 50 -2.47 -1.14 -6.11
CA ALA A 50 -3.88 -0.83 -5.87
C ALA A 50 -4.79 -1.41 -6.96
N GLY A 51 -4.43 -1.23 -8.23
CA GLY A 51 -5.14 -1.81 -9.38
C GLY A 51 -5.11 -3.34 -9.40
N PHE A 52 -3.99 -3.96 -9.05
CA PHE A 52 -3.88 -5.43 -8.99
C PHE A 52 -4.81 -6.06 -7.93
N PHE A 53 -4.96 -5.38 -6.79
CA PHE A 53 -5.79 -5.85 -5.68
C PHE A 53 -7.21 -5.27 -5.67
N GLY A 54 -7.52 -4.30 -6.53
CA GLY A 54 -8.84 -3.64 -6.55
C GLY A 54 -9.12 -2.79 -5.32
N VAL A 55 -8.10 -2.18 -4.72
CA VAL A 55 -8.21 -1.33 -3.52
C VAL A 55 -7.89 0.12 -3.82
N SER A 56 -8.26 1.05 -2.93
CA SER A 56 -7.84 2.45 -3.08
C SER A 56 -6.33 2.61 -2.86
N VAL A 57 -5.71 3.42 -3.72
CA VAL A 57 -4.30 3.84 -3.57
C VAL A 57 -4.09 4.67 -2.30
N ASP A 58 -5.15 5.28 -1.75
CA ASP A 58 -5.11 6.05 -0.51
C ASP A 58 -4.62 5.22 0.68
N ASN A 59 -4.81 3.89 0.64
CA ASN A 59 -4.32 2.97 1.68
C ASN A 59 -2.80 3.05 1.89
N PHE A 60 -2.05 3.54 0.89
CA PHE A 60 -0.59 3.75 1.01
C PHE A 60 -0.21 5.10 1.62
N PHE A 61 -1.09 6.10 1.54
CA PHE A 61 -0.79 7.51 1.87
C PHE A 61 -1.62 8.05 3.03
N TYR A 62 -2.64 7.34 3.46
CA TYR A 62 -3.48 7.77 4.57
C TYR A 62 -2.68 7.76 5.89
N ASN A 63 -2.39 8.97 6.39
CA ASN A 63 -1.81 9.18 7.71
C ASN A 63 -2.88 9.77 8.63
N HIS A 64 -3.36 8.96 9.58
CA HIS A 64 -4.40 9.34 10.54
C HIS A 64 -4.02 10.57 11.40
N THR A 65 -2.72 10.89 11.49
CA THR A 65 -2.21 11.98 12.34
C THR A 65 -2.45 13.38 11.75
N LEU A 66 -2.75 13.50 10.44
CA LEU A 66 -2.90 14.80 9.77
C LEU A 66 -4.35 15.27 9.60
N VAL A 67 -5.34 14.40 9.85
CA VAL A 67 -6.76 14.69 9.60
C VAL A 67 -7.38 15.58 10.68
N SER A 68 -6.73 15.74 11.84
CA SER A 68 -7.24 16.53 12.97
C SER A 68 -7.27 18.05 12.73
N ARG A 69 -6.55 18.57 11.72
CA ARG A 69 -6.49 20.02 11.45
C ARG A 69 -7.60 20.51 10.51
N VAL A 70 -8.07 19.69 9.59
CA VAL A 70 -9.01 20.13 8.52
C VAL A 70 -10.46 20.23 9.02
N HIS A 71 -10.84 19.46 10.05
CA HIS A 71 -12.21 19.50 10.59
C HIS A 71 -12.51 20.70 11.49
N LYS A 72 -11.55 21.59 11.78
CA LYS A 72 -11.75 22.74 12.68
C LYS A 72 -12.17 24.04 11.97
N GLU A 73 -12.10 24.12 10.64
CA GLU A 73 -12.33 25.38 9.90
C GLU A 73 -13.60 25.42 9.03
N ARG A 74 -14.50 24.44 9.14
CA ARG A 74 -15.81 24.47 8.45
C ARG A 74 -17.01 24.69 9.38
N GLY A 75 -16.76 25.24 10.57
CA GLY A 75 -17.79 25.46 11.59
C GLY A 75 -17.73 26.85 12.20
N LYS A 76 -17.99 27.90 11.39
CA LYS A 76 -18.78 29.10 11.69
C LYS A 76 -18.49 30.19 10.66
#